data_AF-A0A852J1H5-F1
#
_entry.id   AF-A0A852J1H5-F1
#
_cell.length_a   1.000
_cell.length_b   1.000
_cell.length_c   1.000
_cell.angle_alpha   90.00
_cell.angle_beta   90.00
_cell.angle_gamma   90.00
#
_symmetry.space_group_name_H-M   'P 1'
#
loop_
_entity.id
_entity.type
_entity.pdbx_description
1 polymer ?
#
loop_
_entity_poly.entity_id
_entity_poly.type
_entity_poly.pdbx_seq_one_letter_code
_entity_poly.pdbx_strand_id
1 'polypeptide(L)'
;LFIMHIAGDTISIFPAMMVCMMGWHPLQALTSLSATLKALESSSQWELQGLVFQVGNGLGLALALYKCQAMGLLPTCPSDWLAFIAPPQ
;
A
#
# COMPACT_ATOMS: atom_id res chain seq x y z
N LEU A 1 -4.15 4.58 12.63
CA LEU A 1 -3.11 4.90 13.65
C LEU A 1 -3.02 3.83 14.73
N PHE A 2 -4.13 3.42 15.37
CA PHE A 2 -4.12 2.38 16.42
C PHE A 2 -3.56 1.01 15.96
N ILE A 3 -3.99 0.51 14.81
CA ILE A 3 -3.47 -0.75 14.21
C ILE A 3 -1.99 -0.67 13.83
N MET A 4 -1.51 0.53 13.49
CA MET A 4 -0.13 0.77 13.08
C MET A 4 0.86 0.64 14.26
N HIS A 5 0.35 0.83 15.48
CA HIS A 5 1.10 0.76 16.74
C HIS A 5 1.12 -0.66 17.35
N ILE A 6 0.14 -1.50 17.02
CA ILE A 6 0.05 -2.90 17.48
C ILE A 6 0.86 -3.84 16.57
N ALA A 7 1.00 -3.51 15.29
CA ALA A 7 1.88 -4.22 14.36
C ALA A 7 3.35 -3.81 14.60
N GLY A 8 4.00 -4.42 15.59
CA GLY A 8 5.43 -4.29 15.86
C GLY A 8 6.32 -4.85 14.74
N ASP A 9 7.65 -4.73 14.91
CA ASP A 9 8.69 -5.04 13.91
C ASP A 9 8.95 -6.55 13.66
N THR A 10 8.06 -7.44 14.07
CA THR A 10 8.21 -8.90 13.88
C THR A 10 7.55 -9.37 12.58
N ILE A 11 8.31 -10.10 11.76
CA ILE A 11 7.84 -10.80 10.56
C ILE A 11 6.89 -11.93 10.99
N SER A 12 5.63 -11.59 11.25
CA SER A 12 4.56 -12.55 11.46
C SER A 12 3.65 -12.56 10.22
N ILE A 13 3.11 -13.73 9.89
CA ILE A 13 2.23 -13.91 8.72
C ILE A 13 0.98 -13.00 8.81
N PHE A 14 0.51 -12.73 10.03
CA PHE A 14 -0.73 -12.02 10.32
C PHE A 14 -0.62 -10.50 10.03
N PRO A 15 0.40 -9.78 10.55
CA PRO A 15 0.66 -8.40 10.17
C PRO A 15 1.02 -8.23 8.69
N ALA A 16 1.74 -9.20 8.10
CA ALA A 16 2.09 -9.15 6.67
C ALA A 16 0.83 -9.18 5.78
N MET A 17 -0.09 -10.11 6.03
CA MET A 17 -1.36 -10.19 5.30
C MET A 17 -2.21 -8.93 5.48
N MET A 18 -2.24 -8.36 6.69
CA MET A 18 -2.98 -7.12 6.98
C MET A 18 -2.44 -5.93 6.16
N VAL A 19 -1.12 -5.80 6.03
CA VAL A 19 -0.51 -4.71 5.25
C VAL A 19 -0.67 -4.94 3.74
N CYS A 20 -0.60 -6.19 3.27
CA CYS A 20 -0.91 -6.51 1.87
C CYS A 20 -2.35 -6.11 1.50
N MET A 21 -3.35 -6.45 2.32
CA MET A 21 -4.73 -6.03 2.06
C MET A 21 -4.92 -4.51 2.17
N MET A 22 -4.22 -3.85 3.10
CA MET A 22 -4.21 -2.40 3.23
C MET A 22 -3.65 -1.69 1.98
N GLY A 23 -2.72 -2.32 1.23
CA GLY A 23 -2.25 -1.82 -0.06
C GLY A 23 -3.13 -2.23 -1.25
N TRP A 24 -3.70 -3.45 -1.21
CA TRP A 24 -4.51 -3.99 -2.30
C TRP A 24 -5.84 -3.27 -2.49
N HIS A 25 -6.53 -2.92 -1.40
CA HIS A 25 -7.79 -2.16 -1.45
C HIS A 25 -7.66 -0.80 -2.15
N PRO A 26 -6.69 0.07 -1.80
CA PRO A 26 -6.50 1.33 -2.49
C PRO A 26 -6.05 1.15 -3.95
N LEU A 27 -5.28 0.10 -4.28
CA LEU A 27 -4.98 -0.23 -5.68
C LEU A 27 -6.25 -0.56 -6.47
N GLN A 28 -7.12 -1.39 -5.92
CA GLN A 28 -8.40 -1.74 -6.55
C GLN A 28 -9.31 -0.52 -6.70
N ALA A 29 -9.32 0.38 -5.71
CA ALA A 29 -10.03 1.64 -5.76
C ALA A 29 -9.50 2.58 -6.87
N LEU A 30 -8.19 2.62 -7.08
CA LEU A 30 -7.58 3.40 -8.17
C LEU A 30 -7.88 2.81 -9.55
N THR A 31 -7.93 1.49 -9.70
CA THR A 31 -8.31 0.85 -10.99
C THR A 31 -9.77 1.07 -11.37
N SER A 32 -10.64 1.35 -10.39
CA SER A 32 -12.07 1.64 -10.60
C SER A 32 -12.39 3.14 -10.64
N LEU A 33 -11.36 4.01 -10.68
CA LEU A 33 -11.48 5.46 -10.63
C LEU A 33 -12.44 6.01 -11.69
N SER A 34 -12.38 5.51 -12.93
CA SER A 34 -13.26 5.96 -14.02
C SER A 34 -14.73 5.69 -13.75
N ALA A 35 -15.06 4.57 -13.09
CA ALA A 35 -16.43 4.25 -12.71
C ALA A 35 -16.89 5.12 -11.53
N THR A 36 -16.01 5.36 -10.56
CA THR A 36 -16.29 6.22 -9.40
C THR A 36 -16.50 7.68 -9.80
N LEU A 37 -15.66 8.23 -10.68
CA LEU A 37 -15.80 9.60 -11.19
C LEU A 37 -17.12 9.78 -11.95
N LYS A 38 -17.50 8.78 -12.76
CA LYS A 38 -18.78 8.77 -13.48
C LYS A 38 -19.99 8.69 -12.54
N ALA A 39 -19.86 7.98 -11.42
CA ALA A 39 -20.91 7.95 -10.38
C ALA A 39 -21.03 9.28 -9.64
N LEU A 40 -19.96 10.08 -9.59
CA LEU A 40 -19.94 11.38 -8.91
C LEU A 40 -20.38 12.57 -9.78
N GLU A 41 -20.50 12.40 -11.10
CA GLU A 41 -20.81 13.46 -12.07
C GLU A 41 -22.15 14.19 -11.80
N SER A 42 -23.05 13.59 -11.03
CA SER A 42 -24.32 14.19 -10.58
C SER A 42 -24.14 15.25 -9.46
N SER A 43 -22.96 15.29 -8.82
CA SER A 43 -22.65 16.19 -7.71
C SER A 43 -22.07 17.52 -8.22
N SER A 44 -22.47 18.65 -7.61
CA SER A 44 -21.92 19.97 -7.97
C SER A 44 -20.43 20.12 -7.62
N GLN A 45 -19.89 19.23 -6.77
CA GLN A 45 -18.50 19.24 -6.31
C GLN A 45 -17.73 17.98 -6.74
N TRP A 46 -18.16 17.33 -7.83
CA TRP A 46 -17.59 16.07 -8.31
C TRP A 46 -16.07 16.12 -8.52
N GLU A 47 -15.54 17.26 -8.98
CA GLU A 47 -14.10 17.47 -9.19
C GLU A 47 -13.30 17.40 -7.88
N LEU A 48 -13.76 18.10 -6.84
CA LEU A 48 -13.13 18.10 -5.52
C LEU A 48 -13.20 16.71 -4.88
N GLN A 49 -14.36 16.05 -4.98
CA GLN A 49 -14.55 14.72 -4.42
C GLN A 49 -13.70 13.66 -5.14
N GLY A 50 -13.58 13.76 -6.47
CA GLY A 50 -12.69 12.91 -7.28
C GLY A 50 -11.22 13.10 -6.92
N LEU A 51 -10.79 14.36 -6.74
CA LEU A 51 -9.41 14.69 -6.38
C LEU A 51 -9.06 14.17 -4.97
N VAL A 52 -9.95 14.38 -3.99
CA VAL A 52 -9.76 13.84 -2.63
C VAL A 52 -9.73 12.32 -2.63
N PHE A 53 -10.56 11.65 -3.43
CA PHE A 53 -10.53 10.19 -3.57
C PHE A 53 -9.20 9.70 -4.15
N GLN A 54 -8.70 10.34 -5.21
CA GLN A 54 -7.43 9.95 -5.84
C GLN A 54 -6.24 10.18 -4.89
N VAL A 55 -6.17 11.35 -4.23
CA VAL A 55 -5.10 11.68 -3.29
C VAL A 55 -5.15 10.80 -2.04
N GLY A 56 -6.35 10.55 -1.49
CA GLY A 56 -6.54 9.71 -0.31
C GLY A 56 -6.12 8.26 -0.54
N ASN A 57 -6.53 7.65 -1.66
CA ASN A 57 -6.11 6.29 -2.01
C ASN A 57 -4.62 6.22 -2.35
N GLY A 58 -4.07 7.23 -3.05
CA GLY A 58 -2.63 7.32 -3.34
C GLY A 58 -1.78 7.43 -2.07
N LEU A 59 -2.21 8.23 -1.09
CA LEU A 59 -1.53 8.35 0.20
C LEU A 59 -1.63 7.05 1.00
N GLY A 60 -2.78 6.38 0.99
CA GLY A 60 -2.97 5.06 1.60
C GLY A 60 -2.02 4.01 1.03
N LEU A 61 -1.84 4.01 -0.29
CA LEU A 61 -0.87 3.13 -0.97
C LEU A 61 0.57 3.45 -0.57
N ALA A 62 0.96 4.73 -0.52
CA ALA A 62 2.29 5.14 -0.12
C ALA A 62 2.61 4.72 1.33
N LEU A 63 1.65 4.85 2.24
CA LEU A 63 1.78 4.41 3.64
C LEU A 63 1.90 2.88 3.75
N ALA A 64 1.14 2.13 2.94
CA ALA A 64 1.26 0.67 2.88
C ALA A 64 2.66 0.24 2.40
N LEU A 65 3.19 0.88 1.35
CA LEU A 65 4.55 0.64 0.86
C LEU A 65 5.62 0.95 1.91
N TYR A 66 5.47 2.08 2.62
CA TYR A 66 6.37 2.43 3.72
C TYR A 66 6.36 1.38 4.83
N LYS A 67 5.18 0.84 5.18
CA LYS A 67 5.05 -0.26 6.15
C LYS A 67 5.65 -1.57 5.65
N CYS A 68 5.50 -1.90 4.37
CA CYS A 68 6.17 -3.06 3.76
C CYS A 68 7.70 -2.94 3.83
N GLN A 69 8.24 -1.73 3.61
CA GLN A 69 9.66 -1.45 3.75
C GLN A 69 10.12 -1.59 5.21
N ALA A 70 9.38 -1.00 6.16
CA ALA A 70 9.71 -1.07 7.58
C ALA A 70 9.70 -2.52 8.13
N MET A 71 8.85 -3.40 7.58
CA MET A 71 8.81 -4.82 7.94
C MET A 71 9.84 -5.69 7.20
N GLY A 72 10.67 -5.13 6.33
CA GLY A 72 11.65 -5.89 5.55
C GLY A 72 11.04 -6.87 4.53
N LEU A 73 9.79 -6.65 4.12
CA LEU A 73 9.11 -7.49 3.12
C LEU A 73 9.51 -7.14 1.68
N LEU A 74 10.06 -5.93 1.47
CA LEU A 74 10.52 -5.49 0.16
C LEU A 74 12.01 -5.85 -0.01
N PRO A 75 12.40 -6.45 -1.16
CA PRO A 75 13.78 -6.86 -1.45
C PRO A 75 14.66 -5.63 -1.73
N THR A 76 14.90 -4.83 -0.70
CA THR A 76 15.58 -3.53 -0.75
C THR A 76 16.99 -3.60 -0.17
N CYS A 77 17.27 -4.63 0.65
CA CYS A 77 18.58 -4.83 1.23
C CYS A 77 19.41 -5.80 0.38
N PRO A 78 20.73 -5.59 0.24
CA PRO A 78 21.63 -6.55 -0.42
C PRO A 78 21.57 -7.95 0.19
N SER A 79 21.20 -8.05 1.47
CA SER A 79 20.95 -9.31 2.17
C SER A 79 19.83 -10.14 1.55
N ASP A 80 18.83 -9.50 0.94
CA ASP A 80 17.68 -10.18 0.34
C ASP A 80 18.09 -10.89 -0.96
N TRP A 81 19.23 -10.51 -1.53
CA TRP A 81 19.79 -11.03 -2.78
C TRP A 81 20.95 -12.01 -2.57
N LEU A 82 21.38 -12.25 -1.32
CA LEU A 82 22.46 -13.19 -0.99
C LEU A 82 22.21 -14.60 -1.51
N ALA A 83 20.94 -15.03 -1.59
CA ALA A 83 20.57 -16.32 -2.16
C ALA A 83 20.95 -16.48 -3.65
N PHE A 84 21.20 -15.37 -4.36
CA PHE A 84 21.56 -15.35 -5.78
C PHE A 84 23.04 -15.06 -6.03
N ILE A 85 23.84 -14.84 -4.98
CA ILE A 85 25.28 -14.58 -5.11
C ILE A 85 26.04 -15.90 -4.95
N ALA A 86 26.94 -16.21 -5.89
CA ALA A 86 27.79 -17.39 -5.80
C ALA A 86 28.75 -17.28 -4.60
N PRO A 87 28.99 -18.37 -3.85
CA PRO A 87 29.90 -18.34 -2.71
C PRO A 87 31.33 -17.96 -3.17
N PRO A 88 32.05 -17.10 -2.43
CA PRO A 88 33.45 -16.81 -2.72
C PRO A 88 34.27 -18.11 -2.59
N GLN A 89 35.21 -18.30 -3.52
CA GLN A 89 36.07 -19.49 -3.60
C GLN A 89 37.17 -19.47 -2.54
#